data_AF-A0A9P1A579-F1
#
_entry.id   AF-A0A9P1A579-F1
#
_cell.length_a   1.000
_cell.length_b   1.000
_cell.length_c   1.000
_cell.angle_alpha   90.00
_cell.angle_beta   90.00
_cell.angle_gamma   90.00
#
_symmetry.space_group_name_H-M   'P 1'
#
loop_
_entity.id
_entity.type
_entity.pdbx_description
1 polymer ?
#
loop_
_entity_poly.entity_id
_entity_poly.type
_entity_poly.pdbx_seq_one_letter_code
_entity_poly.pdbx_strand_id
1 'polypeptide(L)'
;MFPEIQSDNQMLSARIPLAVRVSASAFSTVADFKDPIKDQMESLVARKPSEAKKGRVQSWRKPIYTAPHQHIFEQTPDFSFKDGRTVHVTSQKQLDYKLDQIRLAKKMVSLLKETQKVGEVYERVEEQRERRRREEAERRPIAKGSKSISE
;
A
#
# COMPACT_ATOMS: atom_id res chain seq x y z
N MET A 1 -8.03 -62.68 33.07
CA MET A 1 -6.66 -63.01 32.61
C MET A 1 -6.05 -61.69 32.16
N PHE A 2 -5.30 -61.04 33.04
CA PHE A 2 -4.63 -59.75 32.81
C PHE A 2 -3.15 -60.04 32.56
N PRO A 3 -2.48 -59.37 31.60
CA PRO A 3 -1.04 -59.36 31.55
C PRO A 3 -0.49 -58.14 32.29
N GLU A 4 0.36 -58.47 33.25
CA GLU A 4 1.28 -57.65 34.03
C GLU A 4 2.51 -57.36 33.14
N ILE A 5 2.92 -56.09 33.01
CA ILE A 5 4.22 -55.74 32.42
C ILE A 5 4.94 -54.81 33.38
N GLN A 6 6.11 -55.29 33.82
CA GLN A 6 7.03 -54.67 34.73
C GLN A 6 7.81 -53.50 34.10
N SER A 7 8.09 -52.55 34.98
CA SER A 7 9.13 -51.50 35.03
C SER A 7 10.24 -51.49 33.96
N ASP A 8 10.58 -50.28 33.53
CA ASP A 8 11.98 -49.83 33.54
C ASP A 8 12.09 -48.32 33.83
N ASN A 9 12.70 -48.04 34.99
CA ASN A 9 13.15 -46.72 35.42
C ASN A 9 14.46 -46.40 34.70
N GLN A 10 14.51 -45.34 33.88
CA GLN A 10 15.77 -44.72 33.49
C GLN A 10 15.75 -43.22 33.81
N MET A 11 16.44 -42.90 34.90
CA MET A 11 16.83 -41.56 35.32
C MET A 11 17.85 -41.00 34.33
N LEU A 12 17.48 -39.91 33.62
CA LEU A 12 18.45 -39.05 32.94
C LEU A 12 18.44 -37.66 33.58
N SER A 13 19.43 -37.50 34.46
CA SER A 13 19.93 -36.23 34.97
C SER A 13 20.46 -35.38 33.81
N ALA A 14 20.10 -34.09 33.75
CA ALA A 14 21.07 -32.97 33.83
C ALA A 14 20.55 -31.64 33.23
N ARG A 15 20.67 -30.60 34.06
CA ARG A 15 21.18 -29.24 33.76
C ARG A 15 20.24 -28.23 33.11
N ILE A 16 19.66 -27.41 34.00
CA ILE A 16 19.16 -26.05 33.75
C ILE A 16 20.37 -25.13 33.47
N PRO A 17 20.44 -24.42 32.33
CA PRO A 17 21.34 -23.29 32.20
C PRO A 17 20.69 -22.03 32.80
N LEU A 18 21.33 -21.54 33.86
CA LEU A 18 21.07 -20.27 34.53
C LEU A 18 21.53 -19.10 33.65
N ALA A 19 20.75 -18.01 33.70
CA ALA A 19 21.14 -16.62 33.40
C ALA A 19 21.44 -16.22 31.94
N VAL A 20 20.41 -15.77 31.22
CA VAL A 20 20.58 -14.73 30.20
C VAL A 20 20.48 -13.38 30.91
N ARG A 21 21.63 -12.73 31.11
CA ARG A 21 21.73 -11.33 31.48
C ARG A 21 21.09 -10.46 30.40
N VAL A 22 19.99 -9.77 30.73
CA VAL A 22 19.47 -8.70 29.89
C VAL A 22 20.27 -7.43 30.23
N SER A 23 21.21 -7.10 29.36
CA SER A 23 21.87 -5.79 29.38
C SER A 23 20.88 -4.74 28.86
N ALA A 24 20.42 -3.87 29.74
CA ALA A 24 19.70 -2.64 29.36
C ALA A 24 20.71 -1.56 28.96
N SER A 25 20.82 -1.30 27.65
CA SER A 25 21.28 -0.06 27.00
C SER A 25 21.26 -0.36 25.49
N ALA A 26 20.87 0.50 24.56
CA ALA A 26 20.82 1.94 24.55
C ALA A 26 19.73 2.43 23.60
N PHE A 27 19.41 3.70 23.74
CA PHE A 27 18.47 4.50 22.98
C PHE A 27 18.59 4.36 21.46
N SER A 28 17.43 4.19 20.83
CA SER A 28 17.01 4.78 19.56
C SER A 28 18.07 5.56 18.78
N THR A 29 18.70 4.93 17.79
CA THR A 29 18.94 5.59 16.52
C THR A 29 17.85 5.10 15.57
N VAL A 30 16.83 5.92 15.37
CA VAL A 30 15.87 5.72 14.29
C VAL A 30 16.70 5.62 13.02
N ALA A 31 16.71 4.47 12.36
CA ALA A 31 17.19 4.41 10.99
C ALA A 31 16.34 5.41 10.22
N ASP A 32 16.96 6.50 9.76
CA ASP A 32 16.28 7.56 9.02
C ASP A 32 15.45 6.92 7.91
N PHE A 33 14.14 6.84 8.11
CA PHE A 33 13.23 6.31 7.12
C PHE A 33 13.25 7.32 5.97
N LYS A 34 13.93 6.97 4.88
CA LYS A 34 13.97 7.79 3.69
C LYS A 34 12.59 7.81 3.07
N ASP A 35 11.85 8.89 3.33
CA ASP A 35 10.58 9.17 2.68
C ASP A 35 10.82 9.36 1.16
N PRO A 36 10.39 8.41 0.31
CA PRO A 36 10.65 8.48 -1.13
C PRO A 36 9.95 9.68 -1.78
N ILE A 37 8.89 10.19 -1.14
CA ILE A 37 8.14 11.36 -1.57
C ILE A 37 8.94 12.64 -1.34
N LYS A 38 9.65 12.72 -0.21
CA LYS A 38 10.43 13.91 0.17
C LYS A 38 11.69 14.04 -0.68
N ASP A 39 12.38 12.93 -0.91
CA ASP A 39 13.55 12.88 -1.81
C ASP A 39 13.17 13.27 -3.26
N GLN A 40 11.99 12.83 -3.75
CA GLN A 40 11.51 13.26 -5.06
C GLN A 40 11.16 14.76 -5.10
N MET A 41 10.54 15.29 -4.05
CA MET A 41 10.20 16.71 -3.96
C MET A 41 11.45 17.60 -3.90
N GLU A 42 12.46 17.23 -3.11
CA GLU A 42 13.72 17.98 -3.00
C GLU A 42 14.53 17.99 -4.31
N SER A 43 14.49 16.88 -5.06
CA SER A 43 15.11 16.80 -6.40
C SER A 43 14.49 17.75 -7.44
N LEU A 44 13.22 18.13 -7.25
CA LEU A 44 12.52 19.10 -8.10
C LEU A 44 12.86 20.55 -7.72
N VAL A 45 13.16 20.81 -6.46
CA VAL A 45 13.43 22.17 -5.93
C VAL A 45 14.89 22.61 -6.16
N ALA A 46 15.85 21.68 -6.22
CA ALA A 46 17.28 21.99 -6.35
C ALA A 46 17.77 22.43 -7.75
N ARG A 47 16.88 22.70 -8.72
CA ARG A 47 17.30 23.18 -10.06
C ARG A 47 17.58 24.69 -10.05
N LYS A 48 18.87 25.06 -9.98
CA LYS A 48 19.35 26.44 -10.20
C LYS A 48 18.75 27.05 -11.49
N PRO A 49 18.41 28.36 -11.51
CA PRO A 49 17.94 29.03 -12.71
C PRO A 49 19.13 29.20 -13.68
N SER A 50 19.24 28.33 -14.67
CA SER A 50 20.26 28.48 -15.71
C SER A 50 19.88 29.58 -16.69
N GLU A 51 20.87 30.42 -17.00
CA GLU A 51 20.79 31.59 -17.87
C GLU A 51 19.92 31.37 -19.12
N ALA A 52 18.95 32.26 -19.30
CA ALA A 52 18.12 32.32 -20.49
C ALA A 52 18.94 32.78 -21.69
N LYS A 53 19.43 31.83 -22.49
CA LYS A 53 19.99 32.13 -23.82
C LYS A 53 18.96 32.86 -24.69
N LYS A 54 19.26 34.11 -25.05
CA LYS A 54 18.59 34.87 -26.11
C LYS A 54 18.78 34.16 -27.45
N GLY A 55 17.72 33.57 -28.00
CA GLY A 55 17.71 32.84 -29.26
C GLY A 55 16.31 32.33 -29.61
N ARG A 56 16.11 32.01 -30.89
CA ARG A 56 14.85 31.58 -31.56
C ARG A 56 13.92 30.79 -30.62
N VAL A 57 12.69 31.28 -30.46
CA VAL A 57 11.67 30.83 -29.49
C VAL A 57 11.60 29.29 -29.40
N GLN A 58 12.01 28.78 -28.24
CA GLN A 58 11.98 27.37 -27.86
C GLN A 58 10.64 27.05 -27.18
N SER A 59 9.69 26.44 -27.90
CA SER A 59 8.45 25.88 -27.32
C SER A 59 8.70 24.75 -26.30
N TRP A 60 9.94 24.27 -26.23
CA TRP A 60 10.43 23.11 -25.48
C TRP A 60 11.02 23.42 -24.10
N ARG A 61 11.07 24.69 -23.65
CA ARG A 61 11.81 25.04 -22.41
C ARG A 61 11.16 24.59 -21.11
N LYS A 62 9.90 24.17 -21.11
CA LYS A 62 9.28 23.47 -19.98
C LYS A 62 8.31 22.43 -20.56
N PRO A 63 8.61 21.11 -20.51
CA PRO A 63 7.58 20.13 -20.78
C PRO A 63 6.53 20.27 -19.68
N ILE A 64 5.40 20.89 -20.01
CA ILE A 64 4.14 20.69 -19.29
C ILE A 64 3.83 19.22 -19.53
N TYR A 65 3.93 18.39 -18.48
CA TYR A 65 3.71 16.95 -18.47
C TYR A 65 3.11 16.40 -19.78
N THR A 66 3.95 16.16 -20.79
CA THR A 66 3.51 15.50 -22.00
C THR A 66 3.43 14.04 -21.61
N ALA A 67 2.24 13.61 -21.18
CA ALA A 67 1.90 12.19 -21.08
C ALA A 67 2.40 11.46 -22.32
N PRO A 68 2.72 10.14 -22.28
CA PRO A 68 3.07 9.40 -23.49
C PRO A 68 1.97 9.62 -24.54
N HIS A 69 2.21 10.54 -25.46
CA HIS A 69 1.17 11.07 -26.33
C HIS A 69 1.13 10.13 -27.52
N GLN A 70 0.12 9.25 -27.55
CA GLN A 70 -0.16 8.49 -28.75
C GLN A 70 -0.42 9.50 -29.86
N HIS A 71 0.40 9.45 -30.90
CA HIS A 71 0.39 10.45 -31.95
C HIS A 71 -1.00 10.50 -32.61
N ILE A 72 -1.52 11.70 -32.89
CA ILE A 72 -2.90 11.89 -33.38
C ILE A 72 -3.15 11.11 -34.68
N PHE A 73 -2.15 11.03 -35.57
CA PHE A 73 -2.23 10.24 -36.79
C PHE A 73 -2.22 8.72 -36.54
N GLU A 74 -1.77 8.26 -35.37
CA GLU A 74 -1.90 6.85 -34.99
C GLU A 74 -3.26 6.53 -34.35
N GLN A 75 -4.05 7.51 -33.94
CA GLN A 75 -5.37 7.28 -33.31
C GLN A 75 -6.51 7.19 -34.34
N THR A 76 -6.37 7.93 -35.44
CA THR A 76 -7.43 8.07 -36.45
C THR A 76 -7.30 6.96 -37.50
N PRO A 77 -8.41 6.42 -38.03
CA PRO A 77 -8.35 5.51 -39.17
C PRO A 77 -7.76 6.20 -40.41
N ASP A 78 -6.82 5.52 -41.07
CA ASP A 78 -6.09 6.06 -42.23
C ASP A 78 -6.96 6.20 -43.49
N PHE A 79 -8.05 5.44 -43.59
CA PHE A 79 -8.98 5.48 -44.73
C PHE A 79 -10.42 5.33 -44.26
N SER A 80 -11.34 5.75 -45.14
CA SER A 80 -12.79 5.58 -44.96
C SER A 80 -13.43 5.07 -46.24
N PHE A 81 -14.59 4.40 -46.10
CA PHE A 81 -15.37 3.97 -47.24
C PHE A 81 -16.11 5.16 -47.86
N LYS A 82 -16.17 5.25 -49.20
CA LYS A 82 -16.95 6.28 -49.91
C LYS A 82 -18.44 6.25 -49.54
N ASP A 83 -18.94 5.05 -49.24
CA ASP A 83 -20.32 4.80 -48.80
C ASP A 83 -20.61 5.34 -47.39
N GLY A 84 -19.61 5.86 -46.68
CA GLY A 84 -19.76 6.41 -45.33
C GLY A 84 -19.73 5.37 -44.21
N ARG A 85 -19.40 4.11 -44.49
CA ARG A 85 -19.27 3.07 -43.45
C ARG A 85 -18.11 3.41 -42.52
N THR A 86 -18.36 3.29 -41.21
CA THR A 86 -17.36 3.59 -40.17
C THR A 86 -16.27 2.52 -40.13
N VAL A 87 -15.01 2.97 -40.18
CA VAL A 87 -13.84 2.12 -39.96
C VAL A 87 -13.32 2.40 -38.55
N HIS A 88 -13.33 1.39 -37.68
CA HIS A 88 -12.92 1.58 -36.29
C HIS A 88 -11.41 1.52 -36.07
N VAL A 89 -10.70 0.73 -36.87
CA VAL A 89 -9.26 0.49 -36.78
C VAL A 89 -8.72 0.19 -38.18
N THR A 90 -7.58 0.76 -38.54
CA THR A 90 -6.91 0.51 -39.83
C THR A 90 -5.61 -0.28 -39.71
N SER A 91 -4.98 -0.32 -38.53
CA SER A 91 -3.73 -1.04 -38.30
C SER A 91 -3.79 -2.02 -37.11
N GLN A 92 -2.98 -3.08 -37.16
CA GLN A 92 -2.86 -4.03 -36.05
C GLN A 92 -2.32 -3.35 -34.79
N LYS A 93 -1.37 -2.43 -34.95
CA LYS A 93 -0.83 -1.60 -33.85
C LYS A 93 -1.95 -0.84 -33.11
N GLN A 94 -2.89 -0.23 -33.84
CA GLN A 94 -4.06 0.44 -33.25
C GLN A 94 -4.97 -0.54 -32.49
N LEU A 95 -5.16 -1.75 -33.03
CA LEU A 95 -5.97 -2.77 -32.36
C LEU A 95 -5.32 -3.19 -31.05
N ASP A 96 -4.03 -3.48 -31.05
CA ASP A 96 -3.27 -3.91 -29.88
C ASP A 96 -3.31 -2.85 -28.77
N TYR A 97 -3.10 -1.57 -29.11
CA TYR A 97 -3.24 -0.48 -28.13
C TYR A 97 -4.63 -0.39 -27.52
N LYS A 98 -5.69 -0.52 -28.35
CA LYS A 98 -7.08 -0.48 -27.85
C LYS A 98 -7.36 -1.66 -26.92
N LEU A 99 -6.89 -2.85 -27.28
CA LEU A 99 -7.02 -4.04 -26.45
C LEU A 99 -6.27 -3.91 -25.12
N ASP A 100 -5.06 -3.36 -25.15
CA ASP A 100 -4.26 -3.10 -23.95
C ASP A 100 -4.92 -2.06 -23.04
N GLN A 101 -5.47 -0.98 -23.60
CA GLN A 101 -6.24 0.00 -22.82
C GLN A 101 -7.44 -0.66 -22.10
N ILE A 102 -8.17 -1.53 -22.80
CA ILE A 102 -9.29 -2.27 -22.20
C ILE A 102 -8.79 -3.19 -21.08
N ARG A 103 -7.69 -3.92 -21.31
CA ARG A 103 -7.08 -4.80 -20.31
C ARG A 103 -6.66 -4.03 -19.06
N LEU A 104 -5.97 -2.90 -19.24
CA LEU A 104 -5.51 -2.05 -18.15
C LEU A 104 -6.69 -1.47 -17.36
N ALA A 105 -7.71 -0.95 -18.05
CA ALA A 105 -8.91 -0.43 -17.41
C ALA A 105 -9.63 -1.50 -16.57
N LYS A 106 -9.80 -2.72 -17.10
CA LYS A 106 -10.37 -3.85 -16.36
C LYS A 106 -9.56 -4.18 -15.11
N LYS A 107 -8.22 -4.19 -15.22
CA LYS A 107 -7.33 -4.47 -14.09
C LYS A 107 -7.45 -3.38 -13.02
N MET A 108 -7.46 -2.10 -13.41
CA MET A 108 -7.63 -0.98 -12.48
C MET A 108 -8.95 -1.10 -11.72
N VAL A 109 -10.06 -1.36 -12.41
CA VAL A 109 -11.37 -1.54 -11.78
C VAL A 109 -11.40 -2.74 -10.83
N SER A 110 -10.73 -3.86 -11.18
CA SER A 110 -10.61 -5.01 -10.28
C SER A 110 -9.89 -4.64 -8.99
N LEU A 111 -8.72 -4.00 -9.10
CA LEU A 111 -7.90 -3.61 -7.96
C LEU A 111 -8.65 -2.62 -7.06
N LEU A 112 -9.34 -1.63 -7.63
CA LEU A 112 -10.15 -0.69 -6.85
C LEU A 112 -11.27 -1.39 -6.08
N LYS A 113 -11.93 -2.39 -6.68
CA LYS A 113 -12.94 -3.22 -6.00
C LYS A 113 -12.33 -4.04 -4.87
N GLU A 114 -11.13 -4.60 -5.06
CA GLU A 114 -10.42 -5.33 -4.02
C GLU A 114 -10.05 -4.42 -2.84
N THR A 115 -9.51 -3.23 -3.12
CA THR A 115 -9.19 -2.24 -2.10
C THR A 115 -10.44 -1.79 -1.34
N GLN A 116 -11.56 -1.56 -2.04
CA GLN A 116 -12.82 -1.19 -1.40
C GLN A 116 -13.31 -2.28 -0.43
N LYS A 117 -13.27 -3.55 -0.85
CA LYS A 117 -13.64 -4.68 0.02
C LYS A 117 -12.76 -4.78 1.26
N VAL A 118 -11.45 -4.56 1.11
CA VAL A 118 -10.53 -4.54 2.26
C VAL A 118 -10.87 -3.40 3.20
N GLY A 119 -11.19 -2.21 2.68
CA GLY A 119 -11.67 -1.07 3.47
C GLY A 119 -12.93 -1.42 4.27
N GLU A 120 -13.94 -1.99 3.62
CA GLU A 120 -15.20 -2.40 4.30
C GLU A 120 -14.96 -3.43 5.42
N VAL A 121 -14.07 -4.40 5.19
CA VAL A 121 -13.73 -5.39 6.23
C VAL A 121 -12.99 -4.73 7.39
N TYR A 122 -12.07 -3.81 7.11
CA TYR A 122 -11.35 -3.08 8.14
C TYR A 122 -12.28 -2.26 9.03
N GLU A 123 -13.21 -1.51 8.43
CA GLU A 123 -14.23 -0.73 9.15
C GLU A 123 -15.08 -1.63 10.06
N ARG A 124 -15.57 -2.76 9.55
CA ARG A 124 -16.33 -3.74 10.35
C ARG A 124 -15.53 -4.30 11.53
N VAL A 125 -14.24 -4.55 11.34
CA VAL A 125 -13.36 -5.06 12.41
C VAL A 125 -13.14 -3.99 13.48
N GLU A 126 -12.92 -2.74 13.09
CA GLU A 126 -12.78 -1.63 14.05
C GLU A 126 -14.07 -1.40 14.85
N GLU A 127 -15.24 -1.42 14.20
CA GLU A 127 -16.53 -1.33 14.90
C GLU A 127 -16.71 -2.45 15.93
N GLN A 128 -16.35 -3.69 15.57
CA GLN A 128 -16.41 -4.83 16.50
C GLN A 128 -15.43 -4.68 17.67
N ARG A 129 -14.23 -4.16 17.43
CA ARG A 129 -13.24 -3.88 18.48
C ARG A 129 -13.73 -2.81 19.45
N GLU A 130 -14.28 -1.71 18.92
CA GLU A 130 -14.85 -0.64 19.73
C GLU A 130 -16.06 -1.12 20.53
N ARG A 131 -16.96 -1.91 19.91
CA ARG A 131 -18.10 -2.49 20.62
C ARG A 131 -17.64 -3.41 21.75
N ARG A 132 -16.70 -4.32 21.47
CA ARG A 132 -16.12 -5.20 22.51
C ARG A 132 -15.47 -4.40 23.63
N ARG A 133 -14.73 -3.33 23.31
CA ARG A 133 -14.10 -2.46 24.31
C ARG A 133 -15.14 -1.76 25.20
N ARG A 134 -16.26 -1.29 24.63
CA ARG A 134 -17.38 -0.71 25.38
C ARG A 134 -18.05 -1.75 26.28
N GLU A 135 -18.38 -2.92 25.74
CA GLU A 135 -18.94 -4.04 26.51
C GLU A 135 -18.02 -4.45 27.67
N GLU A 136 -16.71 -4.53 27.43
CA GLU A 136 -15.72 -4.80 28.47
C GLU A 136 -15.65 -3.69 29.52
N ALA A 137 -15.71 -2.42 29.12
CA ALA A 137 -15.72 -1.29 30.04
C ALA A 137 -16.98 -1.27 30.92
N GLU A 138 -18.14 -1.58 30.34
CA GLU A 138 -19.43 -1.68 31.06
C GLU A 138 -19.46 -2.85 32.04
N ARG A 139 -18.84 -3.98 31.70
CA ARG A 139 -18.75 -5.15 32.58
C ARG A 139 -17.73 -4.99 33.71
N ARG A 140 -16.79 -4.05 33.60
CA ARG A 140 -15.77 -3.86 34.63
C ARG A 140 -16.42 -3.34 35.92
N PRO A 141 -16.07 -3.89 37.09
CA PRO A 141 -16.58 -3.40 38.35
C PRO A 141 -16.13 -1.96 38.59
N ILE A 142 -17.03 -1.14 39.14
CA ILE A 142 -16.75 0.27 39.45
C ILE A 142 -15.78 0.33 40.63
N ALA A 143 -14.61 0.93 40.42
CA ALA A 143 -13.64 1.15 41.49
C ALA A 143 -14.21 2.16 42.50
N LYS A 144 -14.34 1.74 43.76
CA LYS A 144 -14.86 2.58 44.87
C LYS A 144 -13.78 3.48 45.52
N GLY A 145 -12.64 3.71 44.86
CA GLY A 145 -11.46 4.36 45.44
C GLY A 145 -11.59 5.88 45.62
N SER A 146 -11.22 6.34 46.83
CA SER A 146 -11.07 7.74 47.30
C SER A 146 -12.24 8.71 47.11
N LYS A 147 -13.49 8.24 47.19
CA LYS A 147 -14.58 9.15 47.56
C LYS A 147 -14.44 9.45 49.05
N SER A 148 -13.82 10.57 49.40
CA SER A 148 -13.81 11.06 50.78
C SER A 148 -15.26 11.35 51.19
N ILE A 149 -15.76 10.55 52.12
CA ILE A 149 -16.95 10.88 52.91
C ILE A 149 -16.55 12.13 53.68
N SER A 150 -16.94 13.29 53.13
CA SER A 150 -16.78 14.58 53.79
C SER A 150 -18.16 14.86 54.39
N GLU A 151 -18.19 15.06 55.71
CA GLU A 151 -19.36 15.31 56.57
C GLU A 151 -20.25 16.47 56.08
#